data_AF-Q7XY19-F1
#
_entry.id   AF-Q7XY19-F1
#
_cell.length_a   1.000
_cell.length_b   1.000
_cell.length_c   1.000
_cell.angle_alpha   90.00
_cell.angle_beta   90.00
_cell.angle_gamma   90.00
#
_symmetry.space_group_name_H-M   'P 1'
#
loop_
_entity.id
_entity.type
_entity.pdbx_description
1 polymer ?
#
loop_
_entity_poly.entity_id
_entity_poly.type
_entity_poly.pdbx_seq_one_letter_code
_entity_poly.pdbx_strand_id
1 'polypeptide(L)'
;RGGGEGMGPIEATARALDNALYDESLGEPRGQILIICGRNKKLTNRLQSINWKIPVQVKGFVTKMEECMGACDCIITKAGPGTIAEAMIRGLPIILNGYIAGQEAGNVPYVVENGCGKFSKSPEHIAKIVADWFGPRSDELQIMSQNALKLARPDAVLKIVHDLHELVRQKSFVPEYACAT
;
A
#
# COMPACT_ATOMS: atom_id res chain seq x y z
N ARG A 1 5.89 9.84 14.66
CA ARG A 1 4.49 9.74 14.17
C ARG A 1 4.41 10.54 12.87
N GLY A 2 4.35 9.91 11.69
CA GLY A 2 4.41 10.63 10.39
C GLY A 2 3.57 10.01 9.27
N GLY A 3 2.65 9.10 9.57
CA GLY A 3 1.97 8.29 8.55
C GLY A 3 0.64 8.84 8.01
N GLY A 4 -0.01 9.80 8.70
CA GLY A 4 -1.42 10.13 8.47
C GLY A 4 -1.70 11.41 7.67
N GLU A 5 -0.66 12.10 7.18
CA GLU A 5 -0.78 13.47 6.64
C GLU A 5 -0.96 13.53 5.11
N GLY A 6 -0.98 12.39 4.41
CA GLY A 6 -1.03 12.39 2.94
C GLY A 6 0.23 13.01 2.35
N MET A 7 1.40 12.50 2.75
CA MET A 7 2.69 12.94 2.20
C MET A 7 2.87 12.43 0.77
N GLY A 8 3.45 13.29 -0.07
CA GLY A 8 3.78 12.99 -1.47
C GLY A 8 2.95 13.83 -2.45
N PRO A 9 3.27 13.77 -3.76
CA PRO A 9 2.58 14.55 -4.79
C PRO A 9 1.24 13.90 -5.18
N ILE A 10 0.38 13.56 -4.20
CA ILE A 10 -0.87 12.78 -4.40
C ILE A 10 -1.72 13.39 -5.51
N GLU A 11 -1.90 14.71 -5.51
CA GLU A 11 -2.69 15.37 -6.56
C GLU A 11 -2.05 15.28 -7.93
N ALA A 12 -0.73 15.48 -8.04
CA ALA A 12 -0.05 15.39 -9.32
C ALA A 12 -0.14 13.96 -9.86
N THR A 13 0.00 12.95 -8.99
CA THR A 13 -0.19 11.55 -9.35
C THR A 13 -1.63 11.26 -9.77
N ALA A 14 -2.62 11.76 -9.04
CA ALA A 14 -4.04 11.61 -9.41
C ALA A 14 -4.35 12.24 -10.77
N ARG A 15 -3.83 13.44 -11.05
CA ARG A 15 -3.98 14.09 -12.36
C ARG A 15 -3.25 13.36 -13.49
N ALA A 16 -2.07 12.82 -13.22
CA ALA A 16 -1.36 12.01 -14.20
C ALA A 16 -2.14 10.72 -14.53
N LEU A 17 -2.70 10.06 -13.52
CA LEU A 17 -3.54 8.87 -13.68
C LEU A 17 -4.85 9.17 -14.42
N ASP A 18 -5.50 10.29 -14.09
CA ASP A 18 -6.73 10.74 -14.77
C ASP A 18 -6.54 10.85 -16.29
N ASN A 19 -5.39 11.39 -16.72
CA ASN A 19 -5.06 11.47 -18.14
C ASN A 19 -4.61 10.13 -18.73
N ALA A 20 -3.83 9.33 -17.99
CA ALA A 20 -3.28 8.08 -18.51
C ALA A 20 -4.31 6.95 -18.62
N LEU A 21 -5.37 7.00 -17.80
CA LEU A 21 -6.43 6.00 -17.76
C LEU A 21 -7.69 6.42 -18.54
N TYR A 22 -7.69 7.58 -19.19
CA TYR A 22 -8.78 7.99 -20.08
C TYR A 22 -8.43 7.66 -21.52
N ASP A 23 -9.27 6.88 -22.20
CA ASP A 23 -9.10 6.58 -23.62
C ASP A 23 -9.81 7.63 -24.48
N GLU A 24 -9.06 8.60 -25.00
CA GLU A 24 -9.60 9.68 -25.86
C GLU A 24 -10.19 9.13 -27.17
N SER A 25 -9.79 7.93 -27.62
CA SER A 25 -10.29 7.35 -28.87
C SER A 25 -11.65 6.68 -28.70
N LEU A 26 -11.90 6.10 -27.52
CA LEU A 26 -13.15 5.45 -27.17
C LEU A 26 -14.09 6.37 -26.37
N GLY A 27 -13.56 7.47 -25.82
CA GLY A 27 -14.29 8.37 -24.93
C GLY A 27 -14.60 7.76 -23.56
N GLU A 28 -13.92 6.67 -23.19
CA GLU A 28 -14.24 5.85 -22.02
C GLU A 28 -13.04 5.69 -21.05
N PRO A 29 -13.32 5.55 -19.74
CA PRO A 29 -12.28 5.28 -18.75
C PRO A 29 -11.81 3.81 -18.82
N ARG A 30 -10.49 3.62 -18.81
CA ARG A 30 -9.83 2.30 -18.70
C ARG A 30 -9.66 1.82 -17.26
N GLY A 31 -9.96 2.68 -16.29
CA GLY A 31 -9.82 2.39 -14.88
C GLY A 31 -10.46 3.47 -14.01
N GLN A 32 -10.36 3.25 -12.70
CA GLN A 32 -10.88 4.16 -11.68
C GLN A 32 -9.85 4.36 -10.58
N ILE A 33 -9.96 5.44 -9.82
CA ILE A 33 -9.04 5.76 -8.71
C ILE A 33 -9.80 5.85 -7.39
N LEU A 34 -9.32 5.13 -6.38
CA LEU A 34 -9.70 5.35 -4.99
C LEU A 34 -8.57 6.09 -4.26
N ILE A 35 -8.82 7.34 -3.85
CA ILE A 35 -7.85 8.17 -3.13
C ILE A 35 -8.21 8.22 -1.65
N ILE A 36 -7.29 7.79 -0.78
CA ILE A 36 -7.44 7.88 0.68
C ILE A 36 -6.48 8.94 1.22
N CYS A 37 -7.03 10.06 1.67
CA CYS A 37 -6.26 11.22 2.14
C CYS A 37 -5.91 11.15 3.64
N GLY A 38 -6.41 10.15 4.37
CA GLY A 38 -6.21 10.03 5.81
C GLY A 38 -6.79 11.23 6.55
N ARG A 39 -5.98 11.90 7.38
CA ARG A 39 -6.44 13.06 8.18
C ARG A 39 -6.33 14.39 7.43
N ASN A 40 -5.80 14.40 6.20
CA ASN A 40 -5.59 15.60 5.42
C ASN A 40 -6.89 16.09 4.76
N LYS A 41 -7.76 16.74 5.56
CA LYS A 41 -9.05 17.28 5.10
C LYS A 41 -8.88 18.33 3.98
N LYS A 42 -7.81 19.12 4.03
CA LYS A 42 -7.51 20.12 2.99
C LYS A 42 -7.30 19.46 1.63
N LEU A 43 -6.54 18.36 1.60
CA LEU A 43 -6.33 17.58 0.38
C LEU A 43 -7.62 16.89 -0.08
N THR A 44 -8.39 16.29 0.84
CA THR A 44 -9.69 15.68 0.53
C THR A 44 -10.62 16.67 -0.19
N ASN A 45 -10.84 17.84 0.39
CA ASN A 45 -11.72 18.86 -0.19
C ASN A 45 -11.22 19.33 -1.56
N ARG A 46 -9.91 19.54 -1.70
CA ARG A 46 -9.30 19.96 -2.97
C ARG A 46 -9.49 18.91 -4.07
N LEU A 47 -9.31 17.63 -3.77
CA LEU A 47 -9.48 16.55 -4.75
C LEU A 47 -10.95 16.29 -5.10
N GLN A 48 -11.87 16.49 -4.15
CA GLN A 48 -13.31 16.40 -4.40
C GLN A 48 -13.84 17.54 -5.28
N SER A 49 -13.18 18.70 -5.29
CA SER A 49 -13.58 19.83 -6.15
C SER A 49 -13.11 19.72 -7.60
N ILE A 50 -12.27 18.74 -7.93
CA ILE A 50 -11.76 18.55 -9.29
C ILE A 50 -12.79 17.75 -10.09
N ASN A 51 -13.08 18.21 -11.31
CA ASN A 51 -13.81 17.40 -12.28
C ASN A 51 -12.82 16.45 -12.98
N TRP A 52 -12.97 15.16 -12.73
CA TRP A 52 -12.10 14.12 -13.26
C TRP A 52 -12.66 13.56 -14.56
N LYS A 53 -11.78 13.16 -15.49
CA LYS A 53 -12.17 12.47 -16.73
C LYS A 53 -12.61 11.03 -16.47
N ILE A 54 -12.00 10.39 -15.46
CA ILE A 54 -12.33 9.02 -15.05
C ILE A 54 -13.06 9.00 -13.71
N PRO A 55 -13.68 7.86 -13.31
CA PRO A 55 -14.26 7.71 -11.98
C PRO A 55 -13.20 7.83 -10.89
N VAL A 56 -13.33 8.84 -10.03
CA VAL A 56 -12.44 9.06 -8.88
C VAL A 56 -13.25 9.15 -7.59
N GLN A 57 -12.96 8.26 -6.66
CA GLN A 57 -13.55 8.23 -5.32
C GLN A 57 -12.53 8.79 -4.32
N VAL A 58 -12.85 9.92 -3.69
CA VAL A 58 -11.98 10.55 -2.69
C VAL A 58 -12.55 10.33 -1.29
N LYS A 59 -11.79 9.65 -0.44
CA LYS A 59 -12.10 9.40 0.97
C LYS A 59 -11.10 10.10 1.89
N GLY A 60 -11.58 10.51 3.07
CA GLY A 60 -10.76 11.03 4.16
C GLY A 60 -10.10 9.91 4.95
N PHE A 61 -10.35 9.87 6.26
CA PHE A 61 -9.88 8.79 7.13
C PHE A 61 -10.80 7.58 6.98
N VAL A 62 -10.20 6.41 6.79
CA VAL A 62 -10.90 5.13 6.64
C VAL A 62 -10.46 4.19 7.76
N THR A 63 -11.41 3.51 8.38
CA THR A 63 -11.15 2.51 9.43
C THR A 63 -10.97 1.11 8.86
N LYS A 64 -11.66 0.81 7.76
CA LYS A 64 -11.65 -0.48 7.07
C LYS A 64 -10.78 -0.45 5.81
N MET A 65 -9.47 -0.48 6.02
CA MET A 65 -8.51 -0.42 4.91
C MET A 65 -8.57 -1.70 4.05
N GLU A 66 -8.90 -2.83 4.66
CA GLU A 66 -9.06 -4.13 4.03
C GLU A 66 -10.17 -4.15 2.96
N GLU A 67 -11.29 -3.46 3.20
CA GLU A 67 -12.37 -3.32 2.22
C GLU A 67 -11.92 -2.46 1.04
N CYS A 68 -11.19 -1.37 1.31
CA CYS A 68 -10.66 -0.50 0.26
C CYS A 68 -9.61 -1.20 -0.59
N MET A 69 -8.63 -1.86 0.04
CA MET A 69 -7.62 -2.64 -0.66
C MET A 69 -8.25 -3.81 -1.42
N GLY A 70 -9.30 -4.42 -0.88
CA GLY A 70 -10.01 -5.50 -1.55
C GLY A 70 -10.79 -5.10 -2.80
N ALA A 71 -11.04 -3.81 -3.01
CA ALA A 71 -11.73 -3.27 -4.17
C ALA A 71 -10.78 -2.70 -5.24
N CYS A 72 -9.46 -2.80 -5.03
CA CYS A 72 -8.43 -2.27 -5.92
C CYS A 72 -7.59 -3.40 -6.53
N ASP A 73 -6.97 -3.14 -7.68
CA ASP A 73 -6.07 -4.09 -8.36
C ASP A 73 -4.57 -3.79 -8.12
N CYS A 74 -4.24 -2.57 -7.71
CA CYS A 74 -2.90 -2.17 -7.29
C CYS A 74 -2.97 -1.00 -6.29
N ILE A 75 -1.85 -0.66 -5.66
CA ILE A 75 -1.76 0.42 -4.68
C ILE A 75 -0.56 1.33 -4.91
N ILE A 76 -0.75 2.64 -4.79
CA ILE A 76 0.32 3.63 -4.76
C ILE A 76 0.44 4.15 -3.34
N THR A 77 1.61 4.01 -2.72
CA THR A 77 1.81 4.44 -1.33
C THR A 77 3.28 4.76 -1.05
N LYS A 78 3.55 5.37 0.10
CA LYS A 78 4.92 5.47 0.63
C LYS A 78 5.38 4.10 1.14
N ALA A 79 6.67 3.94 1.38
CA ALA A 79 7.26 2.70 1.87
C ALA A 79 7.02 2.44 3.38
N GLY A 80 5.79 2.67 3.84
CA GLY A 80 5.36 2.38 5.20
C GLY A 80 5.20 0.86 5.40
N PRO A 81 5.84 0.26 6.41
CA PRO A 81 5.89 -1.20 6.55
C PRO A 81 4.50 -1.83 6.76
N GLY A 82 3.62 -1.17 7.52
CA GLY A 82 2.25 -1.65 7.76
C GLY A 82 1.43 -1.72 6.47
N THR A 83 1.42 -0.64 5.69
CA THR A 83 0.70 -0.59 4.41
C THR A 83 1.27 -1.57 3.38
N ILE A 84 2.59 -1.79 3.38
CA ILE A 84 3.23 -2.82 2.53
C ILE A 84 2.72 -4.21 2.91
N ALA A 85 2.71 -4.55 4.20
CA ALA A 85 2.25 -5.84 4.68
C ALA A 85 0.76 -6.07 4.37
N GLU A 86 -0.09 -5.06 4.63
CA GLU A 86 -1.52 -5.09 4.30
C GLU A 86 -1.77 -5.30 2.80
N ALA A 87 -1.05 -4.56 1.95
CA ALA A 87 -1.15 -4.70 0.50
C ALA A 87 -0.74 -6.09 0.02
N MET A 88 0.34 -6.65 0.57
CA MET A 88 0.79 -8.01 0.25
C MET A 88 -0.23 -9.08 0.66
N ILE A 89 -0.85 -8.95 1.84
CA ILE A 89 -1.93 -9.84 2.30
C ILE A 89 -3.12 -9.80 1.34
N ARG A 90 -3.41 -8.64 0.75
CA ARG A 90 -4.46 -8.47 -0.26
C ARG A 90 -4.03 -8.82 -1.67
N GLY A 91 -2.76 -9.20 -1.88
CA GLY A 91 -2.22 -9.52 -3.20
C GLY A 91 -2.13 -8.32 -4.13
N LEU A 92 -1.97 -7.11 -3.60
CA LEU A 92 -1.89 -5.89 -4.40
C LEU A 92 -0.44 -5.60 -4.80
N PRO A 93 -0.14 -5.50 -6.11
CA PRO A 93 1.11 -4.92 -6.59
C PRO A 93 1.27 -3.48 -6.11
N ILE A 94 2.48 -3.14 -5.65
CA ILE A 94 2.75 -1.90 -4.93
C ILE A 94 3.60 -0.96 -5.80
N ILE A 95 3.18 0.29 -5.95
CA ILE A 95 4.03 1.37 -6.46
C ILE A 95 4.43 2.27 -5.29
N LEU A 96 5.70 2.19 -4.91
CA LEU A 96 6.26 3.02 -3.87
C LEU A 96 6.60 4.42 -4.41
N ASN A 97 5.91 5.45 -3.91
CA ASN A 97 6.07 6.84 -4.35
C ASN A 97 7.06 7.66 -3.51
N GLY A 98 7.58 7.08 -2.43
CA GLY A 98 8.48 7.76 -1.50
C GLY A 98 8.69 6.96 -0.23
N TYR A 99 9.52 7.50 0.66
CA TYR A 99 9.84 6.90 1.96
C TYR A 99 10.36 8.00 2.90
N ILE A 100 10.24 7.77 4.20
CA ILE A 100 10.89 8.61 5.22
C ILE A 100 12.36 8.20 5.33
N ALA A 101 13.27 9.14 5.02
CA ALA A 101 14.72 8.91 5.08
C ALA A 101 15.15 8.46 6.49
N GLY A 102 16.02 7.44 6.56
CA GLY A 102 16.48 6.85 7.82
C GLY A 102 15.52 5.87 8.51
N GLN A 103 14.27 5.74 8.06
CA GLN A 103 13.30 4.79 8.63
C GLN A 103 12.81 3.76 7.60
N GLU A 104 12.35 4.24 6.45
CA GLU A 104 11.57 3.43 5.50
C GLU A 104 12.38 3.06 4.23
N ALA A 105 13.62 3.53 4.11
CA ALA A 105 14.45 3.31 2.92
C ALA A 105 14.70 1.82 2.64
N GLY A 106 14.88 1.00 3.68
CA GLY A 106 15.08 -0.45 3.56
C GLY A 106 13.84 -1.22 3.08
N ASN A 107 12.66 -0.61 3.11
CA ASN A 107 11.43 -1.26 2.65
C ASN A 107 11.28 -1.21 1.12
N VAL A 108 12.00 -0.31 0.44
CA VAL A 108 12.00 -0.21 -1.02
C VAL A 108 12.57 -1.48 -1.67
N PRO A 109 13.81 -1.92 -1.36
CA PRO A 109 14.35 -3.15 -1.95
C PRO A 109 13.49 -4.37 -1.60
N TYR A 110 12.91 -4.43 -0.40
CA TYR A 110 12.00 -5.51 -0.02
C TYR A 110 10.82 -5.66 -0.98
N VAL A 111 10.22 -4.57 -1.48
CA VAL A 111 9.11 -4.64 -2.45
C VAL A 111 9.62 -4.94 -3.87
N VAL A 112 10.71 -4.27 -4.27
CA VAL A 112 11.20 -4.30 -5.67
C VAL A 112 11.93 -5.61 -5.99
N GLU A 113 12.86 -6.05 -5.14
CA GLU A 113 13.70 -7.24 -5.38
C GLU A 113 12.89 -8.53 -5.30
N ASN A 114 11.83 -8.54 -4.50
CA ASN A 114 10.89 -9.66 -4.42
C ASN A 114 9.83 -9.65 -5.55
N GLY A 115 9.87 -8.67 -6.45
CA GLY A 115 8.93 -8.59 -7.57
C GLY A 115 7.48 -8.39 -7.14
N CYS A 116 7.24 -7.69 -6.02
CA CYS A 116 5.90 -7.33 -5.54
C CYS A 116 5.47 -5.92 -5.98
N GLY A 117 6.36 -5.18 -6.64
CA GLY A 117 6.10 -3.79 -6.97
C GLY A 117 7.26 -3.04 -7.60
N LYS A 118 7.05 -1.74 -7.80
CA LYS A 118 8.00 -0.80 -8.39
C LYS A 118 8.20 0.42 -7.49
N PHE A 119 9.27 1.16 -7.72
CA PHE A 119 9.54 2.44 -7.07
C PHE A 119 9.63 3.56 -8.10
N SER A 120 8.90 4.65 -7.89
CA SER A 120 8.99 5.85 -8.72
C SER A 120 8.51 7.06 -7.96
N LYS A 121 9.27 8.17 -8.00
CA LYS A 121 8.84 9.46 -7.43
C LYS A 121 8.11 10.36 -8.42
N SER A 122 8.19 10.08 -9.72
CA SER A 122 7.55 10.89 -10.77
C SER A 122 6.09 10.48 -10.93
N PRO A 123 5.14 11.42 -10.75
CA PRO A 123 3.72 11.20 -11.03
C PRO A 123 3.44 10.61 -12.41
N GLU A 124 4.12 11.08 -13.43
CA GLU A 124 3.94 10.70 -14.84
C GLU A 124 4.40 9.25 -15.04
N HIS A 125 5.54 8.89 -14.46
CA HIS A 125 6.05 7.52 -14.53
C HIS A 125 5.16 6.55 -13.73
N ILE A 126 4.64 6.96 -12.56
CA ILE A 126 3.64 6.15 -11.82
C ILE A 126 2.41 5.91 -12.69
N ALA A 127 1.86 6.97 -13.31
CA ALA A 127 0.67 6.85 -14.15
C ALA A 127 0.91 5.93 -15.35
N LYS A 128 2.09 6.00 -15.98
CA LYS A 128 2.48 5.08 -17.05
C LYS A 128 2.51 3.63 -16.58
N ILE A 129 3.11 3.34 -15.42
CA ILE A 129 3.14 1.98 -14.86
C ILE A 129 1.72 1.43 -14.68
N VAL A 130 0.81 2.22 -14.12
CA VAL A 130 -0.58 1.79 -13.91
C VAL A 130 -1.30 1.58 -15.25
N ALA A 131 -1.14 2.48 -16.22
CA ALA A 131 -1.73 2.33 -17.55
C ALA A 131 -1.20 1.09 -18.28
N ASP A 132 0.09 0.79 -18.15
CA ASP A 132 0.70 -0.43 -18.68
C ASP A 132 0.09 -1.68 -18.01
N TRP A 133 -0.03 -1.68 -16.68
CA TRP A 133 -0.65 -2.78 -15.92
C TRP A 133 -2.14 -2.99 -16.26
N PHE A 134 -2.88 -1.93 -16.55
CA PHE A 134 -4.29 -2.01 -16.98
C PHE A 134 -4.44 -2.09 -18.52
N GLY A 135 -3.37 -2.52 -19.19
CA GLY A 135 -3.35 -2.65 -20.63
C GLY A 135 -2.33 -3.69 -21.09
N PRO A 136 -1.26 -3.27 -21.79
CA PRO A 136 -0.34 -4.19 -22.46
C PRO A 136 0.47 -5.09 -21.53
N ARG A 137 0.61 -4.73 -20.24
CA ARG A 137 1.40 -5.45 -19.22
C ARG A 137 0.54 -5.95 -18.06
N SER A 138 -0.68 -6.39 -18.36
CA SER A 138 -1.58 -7.00 -17.37
C SER A 138 -1.04 -8.33 -16.82
N ASP A 139 -0.23 -9.04 -17.59
CA ASP A 139 0.51 -10.22 -17.15
C ASP A 139 1.52 -9.88 -16.03
N GLU A 140 2.25 -8.78 -16.17
CA GLU A 140 3.19 -8.30 -15.15
C GLU A 140 2.46 -8.00 -13.83
N LEU A 141 1.29 -7.36 -13.90
CA LEU A 141 0.45 -7.09 -12.73
C LEU A 141 0.05 -8.39 -12.01
N GLN A 142 -0.40 -9.40 -12.76
CA GLN A 142 -0.80 -10.69 -12.19
C GLN A 142 0.39 -11.42 -11.55
N ILE A 143 1.56 -11.41 -12.18
CA ILE A 143 2.78 -12.01 -11.62
C ILE A 143 3.15 -11.33 -10.29
N MET A 144 3.14 -9.99 -10.25
CA MET A 144 3.44 -9.24 -9.04
C MET A 144 2.42 -9.51 -7.92
N SER A 145 1.14 -9.66 -8.27
CA SER A 145 0.07 -10.00 -7.32
C SER A 145 0.33 -11.36 -6.67
N GLN A 146 0.69 -12.37 -7.48
CA GLN A 146 1.04 -13.69 -6.97
C GLN A 146 2.29 -13.68 -6.09
N ASN A 147 3.30 -12.88 -6.45
CA ASN A 147 4.50 -12.73 -5.61
C ASN A 147 4.17 -12.08 -4.26
N ALA A 148 3.30 -11.06 -4.26
CA ALA A 148 2.83 -10.40 -3.05
C ALA A 148 2.11 -11.40 -2.11
N LEU A 149 1.24 -12.25 -2.66
CA LEU A 149 0.54 -13.29 -1.89
C LEU A 149 1.50 -14.35 -1.30
N LYS A 150 2.54 -14.75 -2.04
CA LYS A 150 3.55 -15.73 -1.56
C LYS A 150 4.34 -15.21 -0.36
N LEU A 151 4.60 -13.90 -0.32
CA LEU A 151 5.33 -13.26 0.77
C LEU A 151 4.44 -12.80 1.92
N ALA A 152 3.12 -12.76 1.73
CA ALA A 152 2.18 -12.41 2.76
C ALA A 152 2.34 -13.29 4.02
N ARG A 153 2.13 -12.65 5.18
CA ARG A 153 2.16 -13.29 6.50
C ARG A 153 0.90 -12.87 7.29
N PRO A 154 -0.31 -13.33 6.91
CA PRO A 154 -1.54 -12.91 7.56
C PRO A 154 -1.59 -13.27 9.05
N ASP A 155 -0.99 -14.40 9.44
CA ASP A 155 -1.00 -14.88 10.82
C ASP A 155 0.18 -14.35 11.66
N ALA A 156 0.93 -13.36 11.17
CA ALA A 156 2.14 -12.87 11.85
C ALA A 156 1.86 -12.45 13.30
N VAL A 157 0.77 -11.70 13.52
CA VAL A 157 0.39 -11.25 14.87
C VAL A 157 0.05 -12.41 15.79
N LEU A 158 -0.65 -13.44 15.29
CA LEU A 158 -1.01 -14.62 16.07
C LEU A 158 0.22 -15.42 16.46
N LYS A 159 1.14 -15.65 15.51
CA LYS A 159 2.41 -16.35 15.76
C LYS A 159 3.25 -15.63 16.81
N ILE A 160 3.41 -14.31 16.69
CA ILE A 160 4.15 -13.51 17.66
C ILE A 160 3.52 -13.61 19.07
N VAL A 161 2.19 -13.50 19.17
CA VAL A 161 1.50 -13.59 20.46
C VAL A 161 1.63 -14.99 21.06
N HIS A 162 1.53 -16.05 20.24
CA HIS A 162 1.75 -17.41 20.69
C HIS A 162 3.18 -17.65 21.18
N ASP A 163 4.18 -17.19 20.44
CA ASP A 163 5.58 -17.31 20.83
C ASP A 163 5.86 -16.57 22.16
N LEU A 164 5.32 -15.35 22.30
CA LEU A 164 5.41 -14.60 23.56
C LEU A 164 4.70 -15.31 24.72
N HIS A 165 3.53 -15.90 24.48
CA HIS A 165 2.79 -16.65 25.48
C HIS A 165 3.60 -17.85 26.00
N GLU A 166 4.21 -18.62 25.09
CA GLU A 166 5.06 -19.76 25.47
C GLU A 166 6.32 -19.32 26.23
N LEU A 167 6.96 -18.22 25.83
CA LEU A 167 8.10 -17.66 26.55
C LEU A 167 7.76 -17.24 27.99
N VAL A 168 6.60 -16.62 28.18
CA VAL A 168 6.11 -16.25 29.53
C VAL A 168 5.80 -17.49 30.35
N ARG A 169 5.11 -18.48 29.75
CA ARG A 169 4.76 -19.74 30.41
C ARG A 169 6.01 -20.48 30.91
N GLN A 170 7.06 -20.58 30.09
CA GLN A 170 8.32 -21.22 30.49
C GLN A 170 9.04 -20.49 31.63
N LYS A 171 8.99 -19.15 31.64
CA LYS A 171 9.54 -18.34 32.74
C LYS A 171 8.78 -18.49 34.06
N SER A 172 7.45 -18.58 34.00
CA SER A 172 6.60 -18.76 35.19
C SER A 172 6.73 -20.14 35.85
N PHE A 173 7.37 -21.10 35.17
CA PHE A 173 7.63 -22.46 35.69
C PHE A 173 9.04 -22.65 36.26
N VAL A 174 9.89 -21.61 36.34
CA VAL A 174 11.13 -21.69 37.12
C VAL A 174 10.74 -21.55 38.60
N PRO A 175 10.80 -22.61 39.42
CA PRO A 175 10.54 -22.46 40.84
C PRO A 175 11.72 -21.70 41.44
N GLU A 176 11.43 -20.82 42.41
CA GLU A 176 12.42 -20.24 43.32
C GLU A 176 13.08 -21.36 44.14
N TYR A 177 14.00 -22.12 43.52
CA TYR A 177 14.94 -22.96 44.24
C TYR A 177 16.29 -22.24 44.27
N ALA A 178 16.54 -21.60 45.40
CA ALA A 178 17.81 -21.53 46.12
C ALA A 178 18.08 -20.14 46.71
N CYS A 179 17.64 -19.93 47.95
CA CYS A 179 18.57 -19.65 49.05
C CYS A 179 17.82 -19.71 50.38
N ALA A 180 17.74 -20.92 50.94
CA ALA A 180 17.51 -21.13 52.36
C ALA A 180 18.58 -22.10 52.85
N THR A 181 19.68 -21.53 53.36
CA THR A 181 20.51 -22.03 54.49
C THR A 181 21.52 -20.95 54.83
#